data_AF-A0A7W0JL74-F1
#
_entry.id   AF-A0A7W0JL74-F1
#
_cell.length_a   1.000
_cell.length_b   1.000
_cell.length_c   1.000
_cell.angle_alpha   90.00
_cell.angle_beta   90.00
_cell.angle_gamma   90.00
#
_symmetry.space_group_name_H-M   'P 1'
#
loop_
_entity.id
_entity.type
_entity.pdbx_description
1 polymer ?
#
loop_
_entity_poly.entity_id
_entity_poly.type
_entity_poly.pdbx_seq_one_letter_code
_entity_poly.pdbx_strand_id
1 'polypeptide(L)'
;MIEPPGNSLESAQGERVVEPGSDLAAGLRALLERIAEELDFNDAKGTAPYRLGMHDGLRFAEDAVADLLRRHGHEAVATERQVDA
;
A
#
# COMPACT_ATOMS: atom_id res chain seq x y z
N MET A 1 3.35 -15.97 -24.33
CA MET A 1 4.12 -15.52 -23.15
C MET A 1 3.50 -14.20 -22.72
N ILE A 2 2.92 -14.14 -21.53
CA ILE A 2 2.45 -12.89 -20.94
C ILE A 2 3.69 -12.27 -20.31
N GLU A 3 4.12 -11.13 -20.84
CA GLU A 3 5.22 -10.37 -20.27
C GLU A 3 4.83 -9.99 -18.83
N PRO A 4 5.65 -10.31 -17.82
CA PRO A 4 5.33 -9.89 -16.46
C PRO A 4 5.23 -8.36 -16.48
N PRO A 5 4.19 -7.77 -15.88
CA PRO A 5 4.09 -6.32 -15.85
C PRO A 5 5.39 -5.80 -15.23
N GLY A 6 6.09 -4.96 -15.98
CA GLY A 6 7.36 -4.37 -15.57
C GLY A 6 7.25 -3.75 -14.17
N ASN A 7 8.38 -3.52 -13.50
CA ASN A 7 8.38 -2.85 -12.20
C ASN A 7 7.47 -1.62 -12.25
N SER A 8 6.35 -1.62 -11.52
CA SER A 8 5.32 -0.58 -11.46
C SER A 8 5.85 0.78 -10.96
N LEU A 9 7.16 0.90 -10.75
CA LEU A 9 7.71 1.73 -9.70
C LEU A 9 8.75 2.74 -10.17
N GLU A 10 9.46 2.57 -11.29
CA GLU A 10 10.47 3.59 -11.65
C GLU A 10 9.85 4.95 -11.99
N SER A 11 8.61 4.99 -12.48
CA SER A 11 7.93 6.23 -12.83
C SER A 11 7.34 6.96 -11.61
N ALA A 12 6.84 6.21 -10.61
CA ALA A 12 6.01 6.76 -9.51
C ALA A 12 6.72 6.83 -8.15
N GLN A 13 7.95 6.29 -8.02
CA GLN A 13 8.72 6.22 -6.76
C GLN A 13 9.16 7.58 -6.17
N GLY A 14 8.83 8.70 -6.80
CA GLY A 14 9.05 10.05 -6.26
C GLY A 14 7.82 10.95 -6.34
N GLU A 15 6.68 10.41 -6.77
CA GLU A 15 5.46 11.18 -6.90
C GLU A 15 4.89 11.50 -5.52
N ARG A 16 4.43 12.74 -5.36
CA ARG A 16 3.81 13.19 -4.13
C ARG A 16 2.55 12.39 -3.88
N VAL A 17 2.37 11.99 -2.62
CA VAL A 17 1.15 11.31 -2.18
C VAL A 17 -0.03 12.28 -2.13
N VAL A 18 0.22 13.55 -1.80
CA VAL A 18 -0.74 14.66 -1.82
C VAL A 18 -0.06 15.98 -2.17
N GLU A 19 -0.85 16.99 -2.54
CA GLU A 19 -0.35 18.34 -2.83
C GLU A 19 0.20 19.05 -1.58
N PRO A 20 1.18 19.96 -1.74
CA PRO A 20 1.63 20.82 -0.64
C PRO A 20 0.48 21.64 -0.06
N GLY A 21 0.32 21.59 1.26
CA GLY A 21 -0.75 22.30 1.97
C GLY A 21 -2.00 21.46 2.25
N SER A 22 -2.06 20.21 1.75
CA SER A 22 -3.03 19.22 2.23
C SER A 22 -2.81 18.92 3.72
N ASP A 23 -3.88 18.61 4.43
CA ASP A 23 -3.78 18.19 5.83
C ASP A 23 -3.17 16.78 5.95
N LEU A 24 -2.67 16.47 7.15
CA LEU A 24 -2.00 15.21 7.43
C LEU A 24 -2.93 14.00 7.21
N ALA A 25 -4.21 14.13 7.52
CA ALA A 25 -5.17 13.03 7.39
C ALA A 25 -5.41 12.69 5.92
N ALA A 26 -5.52 13.69 5.04
CA ALA A 26 -5.59 13.52 3.60
C ALA A 26 -4.33 12.83 3.07
N GLY A 27 -3.15 13.26 3.54
CA GLY A 27 -1.87 12.62 3.20
C GLY A 27 -1.81 11.14 3.58
N LEU A 28 -2.25 10.80 4.79
CA LEU A 28 -2.25 9.43 5.29
C LEU A 28 -3.29 8.55 4.58
N ARG A 29 -4.45 9.08 4.19
CA ARG A 29 -5.44 8.33 3.40
C ARG A 29 -4.93 8.02 1.99
N ALA A 30 -4.35 9.00 1.32
CA ALA A 30 -3.76 8.77 0.00
C ALA A 30 -2.55 7.81 0.08
N LEU A 31 -1.79 7.82 1.19
CA LEU A 31 -0.74 6.83 1.41
C LEU A 31 -1.33 5.43 1.59
N LEU A 32 -2.41 5.30 2.37
CA LEU A 32 -3.12 4.04 2.59
C LEU A 32 -3.61 3.45 1.26
N GLU A 33 -4.21 4.27 0.40
CA GLU A 33 -4.66 3.88 -0.95
C GLU A 33 -3.50 3.37 -1.80
N ARG A 34 -2.37 4.09 -1.85
CA ARG A 34 -1.19 3.66 -2.63
C ARG A 34 -0.57 2.35 -2.12
N ILE A 35 -0.56 2.14 -0.80
CA ILE A 35 -0.08 0.88 -0.22
C ILE A 35 -1.01 -0.27 -0.63
N ALA A 36 -2.33 -0.05 -0.60
CA ALA A 36 -3.29 -1.07 -1.02
C ALA A 36 -3.13 -1.43 -2.51
N GLU A 37 -2.94 -0.45 -3.40
CA GLU A 37 -2.68 -0.68 -4.82
C GLU A 37 -1.40 -1.50 -5.06
N GLU A 38 -0.32 -1.20 -4.35
CA GLU A 38 0.95 -1.92 -4.48
C GLU A 38 0.83 -3.35 -3.92
N LEU A 39 0.04 -3.56 -2.86
CA LEU A 39 -0.27 -4.89 -2.35
C LEU A 39 -1.06 -5.71 -3.37
N ASP A 40 -2.10 -5.13 -3.98
CA ASP A 40 -2.91 -5.80 -5.01
C ASP A 40 -2.06 -6.15 -6.25
N PHE A 41 -1.17 -5.26 -6.64
CA PHE A 41 -0.20 -5.50 -7.71
C PHE A 41 0.78 -6.64 -7.37
N ASN A 42 1.25 -6.71 -6.13
CA ASN A 42 2.14 -7.77 -5.67
C ASN A 42 1.42 -9.12 -5.57
N ASP A 43 0.16 -9.14 -5.11
CA ASP A 43 -0.69 -10.34 -5.08
C ASP A 43 -0.88 -10.92 -6.50
N ALA A 44 -1.11 -10.07 -7.49
CA ALA A 44 -1.22 -10.47 -8.89
C ALA A 44 0.06 -11.11 -9.47
N LYS A 45 1.24 -10.87 -8.86
CA LYS A 45 2.54 -11.39 -9.33
C LYS A 45 2.91 -12.77 -8.76
N GLY A 46 2.15 -13.29 -7.79
CA GLY A 46 2.37 -14.63 -7.20
C GLY A 46 3.59 -14.77 -6.28
N THR A 47 3.84 -16.00 -5.80
CA THR A 47 4.54 -16.32 -4.55
C THR A 47 6.07 -16.42 -4.59
N ALA A 48 6.76 -15.58 -5.38
CA ALA A 48 8.23 -15.64 -5.42
C ALA A 48 8.85 -15.23 -4.06
N PRO A 49 9.87 -15.95 -3.54
CA PRO A 49 10.36 -15.79 -2.15
C PRO A 49 10.85 -14.39 -1.79
N TYR A 50 11.46 -13.68 -2.74
CA TYR A 50 11.95 -12.29 -2.54
C TYR A 50 10.81 -11.29 -2.27
N ARG A 51 9.58 -11.63 -2.66
CA ARG A 51 8.41 -10.74 -2.54
C ARG A 51 7.71 -10.84 -1.18
N LEU A 52 7.88 -11.94 -0.44
CA LEU A 52 7.22 -12.13 0.87
C LEU A 52 7.65 -11.08 1.89
N GLY A 53 8.95 -10.78 2.01
CA GLY A 53 9.43 -9.79 2.98
C GLY A 53 8.97 -8.35 2.70
N MET A 54 8.86 -7.94 1.43
CA MET A 54 8.30 -6.63 1.07
C MET A 54 6.78 -6.59 1.21
N HIS A 55 6.11 -7.71 0.93
CA HIS A 55 4.68 -7.85 1.10
C HIS A 55 4.25 -7.75 2.57
N ASP A 56 4.94 -8.44 3.47
CA ASP A 56 4.71 -8.35 4.92
C ASP A 56 4.97 -6.93 5.44
N GLY A 57 6.02 -6.26 4.94
CA GLY A 57 6.33 -4.89 5.30
C GLY A 57 5.25 -3.89 4.86
N LEU A 58 4.69 -4.07 3.66
CA LEU A 58 3.60 -3.24 3.15
C LEU A 58 2.28 -3.49 3.89
N ARG A 59 1.95 -4.76 4.21
CA ARG A 59 0.79 -5.10 5.05
C ARG A 59 0.88 -4.45 6.42
N PHE A 60 2.05 -4.54 7.08
CA PHE A 60 2.27 -3.87 8.35
C PHE A 60 2.06 -2.34 8.25
N ALA A 61 2.55 -1.72 7.17
CA ALA A 61 2.39 -0.29 6.96
C ALA A 61 0.92 0.12 6.74
N GLU A 62 0.16 -0.65 5.95
CA GLU A 62 -1.28 -0.46 5.74
C GLU A 62 -2.06 -0.47 7.06
N ASP A 63 -1.84 -1.52 7.88
CA ASP A 63 -2.49 -1.69 9.18
C ASP A 63 -2.15 -0.55 10.15
N ALA A 64 -0.87 -0.17 10.22
CA ALA A 64 -0.40 0.89 11.10
C ALA A 64 -0.98 2.27 10.72
N VAL A 65 -1.05 2.59 9.43
CA VAL A 65 -1.64 3.85 8.95
C VAL A 65 -3.15 3.87 9.21
N ALA A 66 -3.85 2.77 8.96
CA ALA A 66 -5.28 2.66 9.25
C ALA A 66 -5.58 2.76 10.76
N ASP A 67 -4.78 2.14 11.63
CA ASP A 67 -4.92 2.29 13.10
C ASP A 67 -4.65 3.74 13.55
N LEU A 68 -3.60 4.37 13.02
CA LEU A 68 -3.26 5.76 13.35
C LEU A 68 -4.41 6.72 13.00
N LEU A 69 -4.98 6.59 11.80
CA LEU A 69 -6.12 7.39 11.36
C LEU A 69 -7.33 7.20 12.28
N ARG A 70 -7.67 5.95 12.62
CA ARG A 70 -8.79 5.62 13.52
C ARG A 70 -8.62 6.21 14.92
N ARG A 71 -7.42 6.10 15.51
CA ARG A 71 -7.12 6.67 16.84
C ARG A 71 -7.21 8.19 16.89
N HIS A 72 -7.12 8.86 15.75
CA HIS A 72 -7.27 10.30 15.61
C HIS A 72 -8.66 10.73 15.08
N GLY A 73 -9.64 9.82 15.11
CA GLY A 73 -11.03 10.14 14.79
C GLY A 73 -11.34 10.20 13.29
N HIS A 74 -10.47 9.63 12.45
CA HIS A 74 -10.70 9.52 11.02
C HIS A 74 -11.19 8.12 10.66
N GLU A 75 -12.18 8.05 9.77
CA GLU A 75 -12.54 6.79 9.12
C GLU A 75 -11.40 6.35 8.21
N ALA A 76 -10.98 5.10 8.37
CA ALA A 76 -9.96 4.43 7.57
C ALA A 76 -10.18 2.91 7.65
N VAL A 77 -10.05 2.24 6.50
CA VAL A 77 -10.23 0.79 6.35
C VAL A 77 -8.99 0.24 5.68
N ALA A 78 -8.32 -0.71 6.33
CA ALA A 78 -7.31 -1.54 5.68
C ALA A 78 -8.04 -2.61 4.86
N THR A 79 -7.50 -2.98 3.69
CA THR A 79 -8.16 -3.98 2.85
C THR A 79 -8.10 -5.35 3.52
N GLU A 80 -9.27 -5.97 3.71
CA GLU A 80 -9.35 -7.35 4.22
C GLU A 80 -8.76 -8.31 3.19
N ARG A 81 -7.58 -8.87 3.48
CA ARG A 81 -6.91 -9.86 2.62
C ARG A 81 -6.82 -11.21 3.32
N GLN A 82 -7.06 -12.28 2.57
CA GLN A 82 -6.90 -13.65 3.08
C GLN A 82 -5.42 -13.88 3.43
N VAL A 83 -5.18 -14.28 4.67
CA VAL A 83 -3.83 -14.68 5.10
C VAL A 83 -3.63 -16.11 4.58
N ASP A 84 -2.74 -16.28 3.59
CA ASP A 84 -2.30 -17.60 3.18
C ASP A 84 -1.63 -18.28 4.39
N ALA A 85 -2.23 -19.37 4.86
CA ALA A 85 -1.82 -20.14 6.04
C ALA A 85 -0.69 -21.13 5.73
#